data_AF-A0A2N1UPP3-F1
#
_entry.id   AF-A0A2N1UPP3-F1
#
_cell.length_a   1.000
_cell.length_b   1.000
_cell.length_c   1.000
_cell.angle_alpha   90.00
_cell.angle_beta   90.00
_cell.angle_gamma   90.00
#
_symmetry.space_group_name_H-M   'P 1'
#
loop_
_entity.id
_entity.type
_entity.pdbx_description
1 polymer ?
#
loop_
_entity_poly.entity_id
_entity_poly.type
_entity_poly.pdbx_seq_one_letter_code
_entity_poly.pdbx_strand_id
1 'polypeptide(L)'
;VVGSMADIRELVSAAPAVIYFMAFVVYGSWILHLFLSMLFKIDTDTVIITSVAGIFSPPFVPVVASALKNKEIIVSGLSAGIIGYAIGNYLGITFAYMMRAAGG
;
A
#
# COMPACT_ATOMS: atom_id res chain seq x y z
N VAL A 1 10.61 1.81 15.39
CA VAL A 1 11.85 1.03 15.22
C VAL A 1 12.40 1.05 13.78
N VAL A 2 11.59 1.03 12.72
CA VAL A 2 12.13 1.21 11.35
C VAL A 2 12.53 2.65 11.06
N GLY A 3 11.70 3.64 11.43
CA GLY A 3 12.04 5.06 11.27
C GLY A 3 13.25 5.52 12.08
N SER A 4 13.61 4.82 13.16
CA SER A 4 14.83 5.10 13.94
C SER A 4 16.11 4.56 13.29
N MET A 5 16.00 3.72 12.27
CA MET A 5 17.12 3.26 11.44
C MET A 5 17.38 4.18 10.24
N ALA A 6 16.52 5.18 10.01
CA ALA A 6 16.67 6.11 8.90
C ALA A 6 17.71 7.18 9.22
N ASP A 7 18.71 7.31 8.35
CA ASP A 7 19.70 8.39 8.44
C ASP A 7 19.15 9.65 7.75
N ILE A 8 18.92 10.71 8.52
CA ILE A 8 18.37 11.98 8.03
C ILE A 8 19.36 12.65 7.04
N ARG A 9 20.67 12.45 7.18
CA ARG A 9 21.65 13.02 6.24
C ARG A 9 21.58 12.36 4.87
N GLU A 10 21.46 11.04 4.82
CA GLU A 10 21.23 10.32 3.56
C GLU A 10 19.85 10.63 2.97
N LEU A 11 18.84 10.76 3.84
CA LEU A 11 17.51 11.15 3.40
C LEU A 11 17.52 12.55 2.80
N VAL A 12 18.25 13.52 3.36
CA VAL A 12 18.34 14.91 2.86
C VAL A 12 19.14 15.01 1.57
N SER A 13 20.21 14.22 1.40
CA SER A 13 21.00 14.21 0.16
C SER A 13 20.25 13.54 -1.00
N ALA A 14 19.42 12.52 -0.72
CA ALA A 14 18.56 11.86 -1.68
C ALA A 14 17.09 12.37 -1.68
N ALA A 15 16.78 13.38 -0.86
CA ALA A 15 15.41 13.77 -0.48
C ALA A 15 14.49 13.99 -1.67
N PRO A 16 14.87 14.77 -2.71
CA PRO A 16 13.97 15.03 -3.83
C PRO A 16 13.60 13.75 -4.57
N ALA A 17 14.56 12.86 -4.79
CA ALA A 17 14.35 11.60 -5.52
C ALA A 17 13.50 10.62 -4.71
N VAL A 18 13.78 10.46 -3.42
CA VAL A 18 13.03 9.56 -2.54
C VAL A 18 11.60 10.04 -2.35
N ILE A 19 11.39 11.34 -2.10
CA ILE A 19 10.05 11.92 -1.95
C ILE A 19 9.26 11.78 -3.24
N TYR A 20 9.87 12.10 -4.39
CA TYR A 20 9.20 11.97 -5.69
C TYR A 20 8.83 10.52 -5.98
N PHE A 21 9.75 9.58 -5.72
CA PHE A 21 9.49 8.15 -5.88
C PHE A 21 8.36 7.67 -4.97
N MET A 22 8.37 8.04 -3.69
CA MET A 22 7.29 7.69 -2.74
C MET A 22 5.95 8.27 -3.18
N ALA A 23 5.92 9.55 -3.57
CA ALA A 23 4.70 10.17 -4.07
C ALA A 23 4.19 9.44 -5.32
N PHE A 24 5.07 9.17 -6.29
CA PHE A 24 4.71 8.44 -7.49
C PHE A 24 4.15 7.05 -7.19
N VAL A 25 4.80 6.27 -6.32
CA VAL A 25 4.34 4.92 -5.97
C VAL A 25 3.02 4.95 -5.20
N VAL A 26 2.89 5.81 -4.19
CA VAL A 26 1.67 5.90 -3.37
C VAL A 26 0.48 6.39 -4.19
N TYR A 27 0.62 7.54 -4.87
CA TYR A 27 -0.48 8.09 -5.66
C TYR A 27 -0.72 7.28 -6.93
N GLY A 28 0.32 6.75 -7.57
CA GLY A 28 0.17 5.90 -8.75
C GLY A 28 -0.57 4.60 -8.45
N SER A 29 -0.19 3.90 -7.37
CA SER A 29 -0.91 2.69 -6.94
C SER A 29 -2.33 2.99 -6.48
N TRP A 30 -2.56 4.12 -5.79
CA TRP A 30 -3.90 4.53 -5.38
C TRP A 30 -4.80 4.87 -6.57
N ILE A 31 -4.31 5.63 -7.56
CA ILE A 31 -5.05 5.95 -8.78
C ILE A 31 -5.37 4.67 -9.56
N LEU A 32 -4.42 3.75 -9.67
CA LEU A 32 -4.63 2.45 -10.29
C LEU A 32 -5.72 1.66 -9.55
N HIS A 33 -5.67 1.62 -8.22
CA HIS A 33 -6.68 0.97 -7.39
C HIS A 33 -8.07 1.59 -7.58
N LEU A 34 -8.17 2.92 -7.63
CA LEU A 34 -9.42 3.63 -7.90
C LEU A 34 -9.97 3.30 -9.28
N PHE A 35 -9.11 3.30 -10.30
CA PHE A 35 -9.51 2.99 -11.67
C PHE A 35 -10.04 1.56 -11.79
N LEU A 36 -9.31 0.59 -11.23
CA LEU A 36 -9.75 -0.81 -11.21
C LEU A 36 -11.05 -0.98 -10.41
N SER A 37 -11.16 -0.33 -9.26
CA SER A 37 -12.37 -0.38 -8.44
C SER A 37 -13.58 0.22 -9.16
N MET A 38 -13.38 1.28 -9.94
CA MET A 38 -14.42 1.87 -10.78
C MET A 38 -14.85 0.93 -11.90
N LEU A 39 -13.89 0.26 -12.55
CA LEU A 39 -14.16 -0.74 -13.60
C LEU A 39 -14.98 -1.92 -13.06
N PHE A 40 -14.65 -2.41 -11.86
CA PHE A 40 -15.37 -3.50 -11.20
C PHE A 40 -16.62 -3.05 -10.42
N LYS A 41 -16.95 -1.75 -10.45
CA LYS A 41 -18.11 -1.16 -9.78
C LYS A 41 -18.16 -1.48 -8.28
N ILE A 42 -17.01 -1.40 -7.61
CA ILE A 42 -16.89 -1.60 -6.16
C ILE A 42 -17.49 -0.40 -5.43
N ASP A 43 -18.16 -0.65 -4.31
CA ASP A 43 -18.75 0.39 -3.47
C ASP A 43 -17.71 1.28 -2.79
N THR A 44 -18.07 2.53 -2.54
CA THR A 44 -17.16 3.56 -2.00
C THR A 44 -16.55 3.16 -0.65
N ASP A 45 -17.32 2.55 0.24
CA ASP A 45 -16.88 2.14 1.57
C ASP A 45 -15.79 1.07 1.49
N THR A 46 -15.98 0.07 0.63
CA THR A 46 -15.00 -0.98 0.34
C THR A 46 -13.75 -0.40 -0.32
N VAL A 47 -13.88 0.56 -1.24
CA VAL A 47 -12.72 1.23 -1.87
C VAL A 47 -11.90 1.99 -0.83
N ILE A 48 -12.56 2.75 0.06
CA ILE A 48 -11.88 3.50 1.12
C ILE A 48 -11.13 2.53 2.04
N ILE A 49 -11.79 1.48 2.52
CA ILE A 49 -11.19 0.61 3.53
C ILE A 49 -10.07 -0.26 2.98
N THR A 50 -10.17 -0.70 1.73
CA THR A 50 -9.10 -1.45 1.03
C THR A 50 -7.92 -0.54 0.71
N SER A 51 -8.16 0.73 0.35
CA SER A 51 -7.09 1.73 0.20
C SER A 51 -6.35 1.96 1.51
N VAL A 52 -7.08 2.04 2.63
CA VAL A 52 -6.48 2.20 3.96
C VAL A 52 -5.63 0.99 4.32
N ALA A 53 -6.16 -0.21 4.09
CA ALA A 53 -5.42 -1.45 4.34
C ALA A 53 -4.13 -1.53 3.50
N GLY A 54 -4.18 -1.10 2.24
CA GLY A 54 -3.04 -1.14 1.32
C GLY A 54 -1.98 -0.08 1.57
N ILE A 55 -2.37 1.16 1.88
CA ILE A 55 -1.44 2.30 2.04
C ILE A 55 -0.99 2.46 3.49
N PHE A 56 -1.90 2.33 4.45
CA PHE A 56 -1.64 2.62 5.86
C PHE A 56 -1.44 1.37 6.71
N SER A 57 -1.70 0.17 6.17
CA SER A 57 -1.62 -1.15 6.82
C SER A 57 -2.95 -1.64 7.43
N PRO A 58 -3.22 -2.96 7.47
CA PRO A 58 -4.44 -3.54 8.03
C PRO A 58 -4.84 -3.08 9.44
N PRO A 59 -3.92 -2.79 10.39
CA PRO A 59 -4.31 -2.34 11.73
C PRO A 59 -5.14 -1.05 11.77
N PHE A 60 -5.10 -0.23 10.73
CA PHE A 60 -5.88 1.03 10.64
C PHE A 60 -7.30 0.82 10.11
N VAL A 61 -7.62 -0.37 9.58
CA VAL A 61 -8.93 -0.72 9.03
C VAL A 61 -10.07 -0.53 10.03
N PRO A 62 -10.00 -1.02 11.29
CA PRO A 62 -11.11 -0.87 12.24
C PRO A 62 -11.40 0.58 12.62
N VAL A 63 -10.37 1.44 12.64
CA VAL A 63 -10.50 2.86 12.97
C VAL A 63 -11.33 3.57 11.89
N VAL A 64 -11.02 3.31 10.62
CA VAL A 64 -11.73 3.93 9.49
C VAL A 64 -13.13 3.34 9.31
N ALA A 65 -13.31 2.03 9.50
CA ALA A 65 -14.64 1.40 9.52
C ALA A 65 -15.58 2.05 10.55
N SER A 66 -15.05 2.35 11.75
CA SER A 66 -15.80 3.04 12.79
C SER A 66 -16.19 4.47 12.38
N ALA A 67 -15.28 5.19 11.71
CA ALA A 67 -15.56 6.54 11.21
C ALA A 67 -16.60 6.54 10.07
N LEU A 68 -16.59 5.52 9.22
CA LEU A 68 -17.59 5.31 8.15
C LEU A 68 -18.94 4.81 8.69
N LYS A 69 -19.04 4.46 9.98
CA LYS A 69 -20.22 3.84 10.61
C LYS A 69 -20.64 2.54 9.92
N ASN A 70 -19.70 1.86 9.29
CA ASN A 70 -19.90 0.59 8.60
C ASN A 70 -18.86 -0.41 9.10
N LYS A 71 -19.26 -1.33 9.99
CA LYS A 71 -18.35 -2.32 10.58
C LYS A 71 -18.28 -3.62 9.76
N GLU A 72 -19.23 -3.84 8.85
CA GLU A 72 -19.29 -5.06 8.03
C GLU A 72 -18.10 -5.12 7.05
N ILE A 73 -17.63 -3.96 6.60
CA ILE A 73 -16.47 -3.81 5.70
C ILE A 73 -15.11 -4.07 6.37
N ILE A 74 -15.05 -4.29 7.70
CA ILE A 74 -13.78 -4.60 8.38
C ILE A 74 -13.15 -5.88 7.81
N VAL A 75 -13.97 -6.89 7.52
CA VAL A 75 -13.50 -8.17 6.99
C VAL A 75 -12.90 -7.99 5.60
N SER A 76 -13.53 -7.19 4.73
CA SER A 76 -13.00 -6.92 3.39
C SER A 76 -11.69 -6.12 3.45
N GLY A 77 -11.60 -5.11 4.32
CA GLY A 77 -10.36 -4.35 4.52
C GLY A 77 -9.21 -5.18 5.06
N LEU A 78 -9.42 -5.95 6.13
CA LEU A 78 -8.38 -6.77 6.74
C LEU A 78 -7.90 -7.89 5.80
N SER A 79 -8.82 -8.59 5.16
CA SER A 79 -8.48 -9.66 4.22
C SER A 79 -7.69 -9.11 3.03
N ALA A 80 -8.17 -8.04 2.39
CA ALA A 80 -7.48 -7.41 1.27
C ALA A 80 -6.07 -6.96 1.64
N GLY A 81 -5.89 -6.35 2.81
CA GLY A 81 -4.57 -5.88 3.24
C GLY A 81 -3.60 -7.00 3.61
N ILE A 82 -4.06 -8.06 4.30
CA ILE A 82 -3.19 -9.21 4.64
C ILE A 82 -2.78 -9.98 3.37
N ILE A 83 -3.75 -10.25 2.49
CA ILE A 83 -3.50 -10.94 1.22
C ILE A 83 -2.59 -10.09 0.33
N GLY A 84 -2.88 -8.80 0.22
CA GLY A 84 -2.06 -7.84 -0.55
C GLY A 84 -0.63 -7.78 -0.02
N TYR A 85 -0.44 -7.76 1.30
CA TYR A 85 0.90 -7.80 1.89
C TYR A 85 1.64 -9.09 1.54
N ALA A 86 1.00 -10.26 1.65
CA ALA A 86 1.61 -11.53 1.27
C ALA A 86 2.02 -11.54 -0.22
N ILE A 87 1.10 -11.16 -1.11
CA ILE A 87 1.34 -11.09 -2.55
C ILE A 87 2.49 -10.12 -2.86
N GLY A 88 2.46 -8.91 -2.31
CA GLY A 88 3.48 -7.89 -2.51
C GLY A 88 4.87 -8.35 -2.09
N ASN A 89 4.98 -9.04 -0.95
CA ASN A 89 6.26 -9.59 -0.49
C ASN A 89 6.82 -10.62 -1.47
N TYR A 90 6.01 -11.59 -1.89
CA TYR A 90 6.48 -12.62 -2.83
C TYR A 90 6.78 -12.06 -4.23
N LEU A 91 6.02 -11.07 -4.69
CA LEU A 91 6.34 -10.35 -5.93
C LEU A 91 7.68 -9.62 -5.81
N GLY A 92 7.95 -8.96 -4.69
CA GLY A 92 9.23 -8.30 -4.43
C GLY A 92 10.41 -9.28 -4.42
N ILE A 93 10.26 -10.41 -3.74
CA ILE A 93 11.27 -11.49 -3.75
C ILE A 93 11.50 -12.03 -5.16
N THR A 94 10.42 -12.28 -5.90
CA THR A 94 10.48 -12.77 -7.28
C THR A 94 11.21 -11.78 -8.17
N PHE A 95 10.90 -10.49 -8.05
CA PHE A 95 11.56 -9.42 -8.79
C PHE A 95 13.06 -9.34 -8.46
N ALA A 96 13.43 -9.49 -7.19
CA ALA A 96 14.83 -9.55 -6.77
C ALA A 96 15.58 -10.74 -7.41
N TYR A 97 14.97 -11.93 -7.45
CA TYR A 97 15.57 -13.08 -8.12
C TYR A 97 15.66 -12.89 -9.64
N MET A 98 14.65 -12.28 -10.26
CA MET A 98 14.68 -11.96 -11.70
C MET A 98 15.81 -10.98 -12.03
N MET A 99 15.98 -9.92 -11.24
CA MET A 99 17.08 -8.97 -11.43
C MET A 99 18.45 -9.62 -11.29
N ARG A 100 18.63 -10.47 -10.26
CA ARG A 100 19.87 -11.23 -10.07
C ARG A 100 20.15 -12.20 -11.22
N ALA A 101 19.11 -12.86 -11.75
CA ALA A 101 19.24 -13.75 -12.90
C ALA A 101 19.54 -12.99 -14.20
N ALA A 102 19.05 -11.75 -14.33
CA ALA A 102 19.28 -10.89 -15.49
C ALA A 102 20.65 -10.19 -15.50
N GLY A 103 21.54 -10.50 -14.55
CA GLY A 103 22.90 -9.97 -14.48
C GLY A 103 23.08 -8.75 -13.56
N GLY A 104 22.14 -8.51 -12.64
CA GLY A 104 22.32 -7.61 -11.50
C GLY A 104 23.21 -8.18 -10.41
#